data_AF-Q9T5G7-F1
#
_entry.id   AF-Q9T5G7-F1
#
_cell.length_a   1.000
_cell.length_b   1.000
_cell.length_c   1.000
_cell.angle_alpha   90.00
_cell.angle_beta   90.00
_cell.angle_gamma   90.00
#
_symmetry.space_group_name_H-M   'P 1'
#
loop_
_entity.id
_entity.type
_entity.pdbx_description
1 polymer ?
#
loop_
_entity_poly.entity_id
_entity_poly.type
_entity_poly.pdbx_seq_one_letter_code
_entity_poly.pdbx_strand_id
1 'polypeptide(L)'
;FLLLSLSLMTMSSKVAGVMMMLAHGYTSTLMFYMIGEFYHISSTRVIYFFNSFMNSSMMLSILFSLVFLSNSGVPPSLSFLSEFMIIVNNFLMSKMFFFAIFIYFLVAFYYSLFLIVCSFGGKNLNNYNNWNLGVTCSLVIMMFNIFWLSLFF
;
A
#
# COMPACT_ATOMS: atom_id res chain seq x y z
N PHE A 1 8.80 -10.81 2.11
CA PHE A 1 8.88 -10.73 3.58
C PHE A 1 8.28 -11.91 4.33
N LEU A 2 7.05 -12.34 4.02
CA LEU A 2 6.37 -13.41 4.75
C LEU A 2 7.11 -14.76 4.74
N LEU A 3 7.60 -15.21 3.58
CA LEU A 3 8.39 -16.45 3.52
C LEU A 3 9.67 -16.37 4.36
N LEU A 4 10.34 -15.21 4.30
CA LEU A 4 11.55 -14.92 5.07
C LEU A 4 11.27 -14.90 6.59
N SER A 5 10.09 -14.40 7.01
CA SER A 5 9.71 -14.40 8.42
C SER A 5 9.40 -15.81 8.93
N LEU A 6 8.76 -16.65 8.11
CA LEU A 6 8.50 -18.05 8.45
C LEU A 6 9.77 -18.89 8.53
N SER A 7 10.75 -18.64 7.65
CA SER A 7 12.01 -19.41 7.65
C SER A 7 12.86 -19.20 8.90
N LEU A 8 12.74 -18.05 9.58
CA LEU A 8 13.51 -17.75 10.79
C LEU A 8 13.03 -18.52 12.04
N MET A 9 11.80 -19.03 12.04
CA MET A 9 11.19 -19.82 13.14
C MET A 9 11.23 -19.20 14.55
N THR A 10 11.57 -17.91 14.71
CA THR A 10 11.54 -17.23 16.01
C THR A 10 10.13 -16.76 16.37
N MET A 11 9.86 -16.57 17.67
CA MET A 11 8.53 -16.10 18.11
C MET A 11 8.22 -14.71 17.54
N SER A 12 9.21 -13.82 17.55
CA SER A 12 9.12 -12.48 16.97
C SER A 12 8.85 -12.51 15.46
N SER A 13 9.48 -13.43 14.72
CA SER A 13 9.28 -13.52 13.26
C SER A 13 7.90 -14.09 12.91
N LYS A 14 7.35 -15.00 13.72
CA LYS A 14 5.97 -15.51 13.55
C LYS A 14 4.93 -14.40 13.76
N VAL A 15 5.07 -13.60 14.82
CA VAL A 15 4.18 -12.45 15.07
C VAL A 15 4.26 -11.46 13.92
N ALA A 16 5.47 -11.10 13.48
CA ALA A 16 5.66 -10.20 12.35
C ALA A 16 5.10 -10.76 11.03
N GLY A 17 5.19 -12.08 10.81
CA GLY A 17 4.58 -12.76 9.66
C GLY A 17 3.06 -12.66 9.66
N VAL A 18 2.41 -12.83 10.82
CA VAL A 18 0.96 -12.64 10.96
C VAL A 18 0.55 -11.19 10.72
N MET A 19 1.30 -10.23 11.29
CA MET A 19 1.07 -8.81 11.01
C MET A 19 1.21 -8.50 9.52
N MET A 20 2.21 -9.04 8.84
CA MET A 20 2.42 -8.86 7.41
C MET A 20 1.26 -9.42 6.58
N MET A 21 0.71 -10.58 6.97
CA MET A 21 -0.48 -11.16 6.31
C MET A 21 -1.68 -10.23 6.41
N LEU A 22 -1.93 -9.69 7.59
CA LEU A 22 -3.03 -8.74 7.81
C LEU A 22 -2.81 -7.45 7.03
N ALA A 23 -1.64 -6.80 7.17
CA ALA A 23 -1.30 -5.58 6.43
C ALA A 23 -1.45 -5.76 4.93
N HIS A 24 -0.86 -6.82 4.38
CA HIS A 24 -0.92 -7.07 2.95
C HIS A 24 -2.36 -7.37 2.49
N GLY A 25 -3.14 -8.11 3.28
CA GLY A 25 -4.56 -8.38 2.98
C GLY A 25 -5.39 -7.10 2.87
N TYR A 26 -5.27 -6.19 3.85
CA TYR A 26 -6.01 -4.93 3.82
C TYR A 26 -5.54 -3.97 2.71
N THR A 27 -4.23 -3.85 2.51
CA THR A 27 -3.68 -2.94 1.48
C THR A 27 -3.99 -3.43 0.06
N SER A 28 -3.85 -4.73 -0.22
CA SER A 28 -4.15 -5.30 -1.54
C SER A 28 -5.63 -5.22 -1.89
N THR A 29 -6.53 -5.49 -0.94
CA THR A 29 -7.98 -5.35 -1.17
C THR A 29 -8.38 -3.92 -1.53
N LEU A 30 -7.80 -2.92 -0.85
CA LEU A 30 -7.99 -1.52 -1.19
C LEU A 30 -7.43 -1.14 -2.57
N MET A 31 -6.24 -1.63 -2.93
CA MET A 31 -5.67 -1.38 -4.25
C MET A 31 -6.57 -1.95 -5.36
N PHE A 32 -7.08 -3.18 -5.19
CA PHE A 32 -8.01 -3.78 -6.15
C PHE A 32 -9.33 -3.03 -6.23
N TYR A 33 -9.86 -2.55 -5.10
CA TYR A 33 -11.07 -1.75 -5.08
C TYR A 33 -10.89 -0.44 -5.85
N MET A 34 -9.80 0.30 -5.61
CA MET A 34 -9.49 1.55 -6.32
C MET A 34 -9.35 1.35 -7.84
N ILE A 35 -8.67 0.28 -8.25
CA ILE A 35 -8.51 -0.05 -9.67
C ILE A 35 -9.86 -0.47 -10.29
N GLY A 36 -10.72 -1.15 -9.52
CA GLY A 36 -12.07 -1.52 -9.94
C GLY A 36 -12.95 -0.30 -10.23
N GLU A 37 -12.98 0.66 -9.31
CA GLU A 37 -13.70 1.93 -9.50
C GLU A 37 -13.15 2.70 -10.72
N PHE A 38 -11.83 2.74 -10.88
CA PHE A 38 -11.23 3.34 -12.08
C PHE A 38 -11.64 2.63 -13.38
N TYR A 39 -11.69 1.29 -13.36
CA TYR A 39 -12.06 0.50 -14.52
C TYR A 39 -13.52 0.72 -14.94
N HIS A 40 -14.45 0.90 -13.99
CA HIS A 40 -15.84 1.21 -14.28
C HIS A 40 -16.01 2.50 -15.11
N ILE A 41 -15.07 3.44 -14.99
CA ILE A 41 -15.17 4.74 -15.65
C ILE A 41 -14.31 4.81 -16.92
N SER A 42 -13.09 4.29 -16.87
CA SER A 42 -12.16 4.33 -18.00
C SER A 42 -12.35 3.19 -18.99
N SER A 43 -13.03 2.11 -18.61
CA SER A 43 -13.14 0.84 -19.36
C SER A 43 -11.80 0.22 -19.78
N THR A 44 -10.69 0.69 -19.22
CA THR A 44 -9.33 0.25 -19.56
C THR A 44 -8.49 0.02 -18.32
N ARG A 45 -7.52 -0.89 -18.40
CA ARG A 45 -6.56 -1.19 -17.31
C ARG A 45 -5.15 -0.68 -17.60
N VAL A 46 -4.97 0.12 -18.64
CA VAL A 46 -3.65 0.56 -19.08
C VAL A 46 -3.20 1.73 -18.23
N ILE A 47 -1.98 1.64 -17.67
CA ILE A 47 -1.49 2.62 -16.70
C ILE A 47 -1.44 4.04 -17.27
N TYR A 48 -1.20 4.15 -18.58
CA TYR A 48 -1.19 5.42 -19.30
C TYR A 48 -2.51 6.20 -19.22
N PHE A 49 -3.65 5.51 -19.06
CA PHE A 49 -4.96 6.15 -18.91
C PHE A 49 -5.26 6.55 -17.46
N PHE A 50 -4.46 6.17 -16.45
CA PHE A 50 -4.65 6.61 -15.05
C PHE A 50 -4.38 8.10 -14.83
N ASN A 51 -3.89 8.82 -15.85
CA ASN A 51 -3.64 10.25 -15.76
C ASN A 51 -4.90 11.00 -15.33
N SER A 52 -4.74 12.01 -14.46
CA SER A 52 -5.77 12.93 -13.94
C SER A 52 -6.84 12.38 -12.99
N PHE A 53 -6.81 11.09 -12.61
CA PHE A 53 -7.81 10.51 -11.69
C PHE A 53 -7.93 11.29 -10.37
N MET A 54 -6.79 11.78 -9.87
CA MET A 54 -6.71 12.52 -8.60
C MET A 54 -7.30 13.91 -8.63
N ASN A 55 -7.42 14.54 -9.81
CA ASN A 55 -7.97 15.89 -9.91
C ASN A 55 -9.50 15.94 -9.70
N SER A 56 -10.14 14.78 -9.65
CA SER A 56 -11.59 14.70 -9.64
C SER A 56 -12.21 14.82 -8.26
N SER A 57 -11.52 14.35 -7.21
CA SER A 57 -11.90 14.60 -5.83
C SER A 57 -10.69 14.54 -4.90
N MET A 58 -10.58 15.56 -4.04
CA MET A 58 -9.48 15.68 -3.08
C MET A 58 -9.44 14.50 -2.09
N MET A 59 -10.60 13.97 -1.70
CA MET A 59 -10.66 12.86 -0.75
C MET A 59 -10.13 11.56 -1.35
N LEU A 60 -10.50 11.24 -2.59
CA LEU A 60 -10.00 10.05 -3.28
C LEU A 60 -8.49 10.14 -3.53
N SER A 61 -7.96 11.33 -3.81
CA SER A 61 -6.52 11.52 -3.97
C SER A 61 -5.72 11.33 -2.70
N ILE A 62 -6.23 11.83 -1.57
CA ILE A 62 -5.61 11.60 -0.27
C ILE A 62 -5.66 10.11 0.07
N LEU A 63 -6.81 9.45 -0.11
CA LEU A 63 -6.96 8.02 0.20
C LEU A 63 -6.06 7.16 -0.70
N PHE A 64 -6.02 7.42 -2.00
CA PHE A 64 -5.17 6.65 -2.92
C PHE A 64 -3.69 6.81 -2.57
N SER A 65 -3.21 8.04 -2.37
CA SER A 65 -1.81 8.26 -1.98
C SER A 65 -1.48 7.53 -0.67
N LEU A 66 -2.37 7.55 0.33
CA LEU A 66 -2.21 6.79 1.57
C LEU A 66 -2.17 5.27 1.34
N VAL A 67 -3.00 4.70 0.44
CA VAL A 67 -2.97 3.26 0.14
C VAL A 67 -1.61 2.89 -0.46
N PHE A 68 -1.13 3.63 -1.45
CA PHE A 68 0.15 3.31 -2.10
C PHE A 68 1.36 3.55 -1.19
N LEU A 69 1.31 4.56 -0.31
CA LEU A 69 2.31 4.77 0.75
C LEU A 69 2.29 3.64 1.79
N SER A 70 1.10 3.14 2.14
CA SER A 70 0.99 1.98 3.02
C SER A 70 1.54 0.71 2.37
N ASN A 71 1.41 0.55 1.04
CA ASN A 71 1.98 -0.58 0.32
C ASN A 71 3.52 -0.55 0.25
N SER A 72 4.14 0.63 0.28
CA SER A 72 5.60 0.77 0.29
C SER A 72 6.24 0.78 1.68
N GLY A 73 5.45 0.52 2.73
CA GLY A 73 5.97 0.40 4.09
C GLY A 73 6.45 1.74 4.66
N VAL A 74 5.74 2.84 4.38
CA VAL A 74 6.06 4.15 4.97
C VAL A 74 5.49 4.24 6.40
N PRO A 75 6.23 4.75 7.40
CA PRO A 75 5.68 5.00 8.74
C PRO A 75 4.54 6.03 8.62
N PRO A 76 3.35 5.82 9.24
CA PRO A 76 2.99 4.93 10.35
C PRO A 76 2.15 3.67 9.97
N SER A 77 2.45 3.00 8.85
CA SER A 77 1.66 1.84 8.39
C SER A 77 1.96 0.52 9.15
N LEU A 78 0.98 -0.40 9.17
CA LEU A 78 1.17 -1.74 9.75
C LEU A 78 2.15 -2.61 8.94
N SER A 79 2.22 -2.38 7.62
CA SER A 79 3.21 -3.02 6.74
C SER A 79 4.63 -2.65 7.18
N PHE A 80 4.91 -1.37 7.44
CA PHE A 80 6.22 -0.93 7.93
C PHE A 80 6.61 -1.64 9.22
N LEU A 81 5.70 -1.69 10.20
CA LEU A 81 5.96 -2.31 11.50
C LEU A 81 6.30 -3.81 11.35
N SER A 82 5.55 -4.52 10.50
CA SER A 82 5.79 -5.93 10.21
C SER A 82 7.12 -6.16 9.47
N GLU A 83 7.43 -5.37 8.44
CA GLU A 83 8.67 -5.53 7.67
C GLU A 83 9.89 -5.13 8.49
N PHE A 84 9.80 -4.08 9.31
CA PHE A 84 10.86 -3.67 10.23
C PHE A 84 11.21 -4.78 11.23
N MET A 85 10.20 -5.38 11.87
CA MET A 85 10.41 -6.52 12.76
C MET A 85 11.08 -7.70 12.04
N ILE A 86 10.71 -7.98 10.79
CA ILE A 86 11.34 -9.03 10.00
C ILE A 86 12.80 -8.69 9.69
N ILE A 87 13.13 -7.45 9.37
CA ILE A 87 14.51 -7.00 9.12
C ILE A 87 15.37 -7.17 10.38
N VAL A 88 14.89 -6.74 11.53
CA VAL A 88 15.64 -6.84 12.80
C VAL A 88 15.96 -8.30 13.12
N ASN A 89 14.97 -9.19 12.98
CA ASN A 89 15.17 -10.63 13.23
C ASN A 89 16.14 -11.27 12.21
N ASN A 90 16.08 -10.86 10.94
CA ASN A 90 17.04 -11.33 9.92
C ASN A 90 18.46 -10.83 10.19
N PHE A 91 18.60 -9.58 10.64
CA PHE A 91 19.90 -9.00 10.93
C PHE A 91 20.62 -9.72 12.07
N LEU A 92 19.87 -10.22 13.06
CA LEU A 92 20.39 -11.07 14.13
C LEU A 92 20.92 -12.42 13.61
N MET A 93 20.30 -12.99 12.58
CA MET A 93 20.72 -14.28 12.03
C MET A 93 21.87 -14.17 11.02
N SER A 94 21.79 -13.25 10.06
CA SER A 94 22.88 -13.05 9.10
C SER A 94 22.85 -11.67 8.46
N LYS A 95 23.98 -10.96 8.59
CA LYS A 95 24.16 -9.59 8.10
C LYS A 95 24.15 -9.49 6.57
N MET A 96 24.45 -10.57 5.86
CA MET A 96 24.56 -10.59 4.40
C MET A 96 23.22 -10.30 3.69
N PHE A 97 22.09 -10.71 4.28
CA PHE A 97 20.78 -10.48 3.66
C PHE A 97 20.32 -9.02 3.72
N PHE A 98 20.98 -8.16 4.52
CA PHE A 98 20.58 -6.76 4.67
C PHE A 98 20.57 -6.02 3.33
N PHE A 99 21.60 -6.24 2.49
CA PHE A 99 21.71 -5.55 1.20
C PHE A 99 20.59 -5.96 0.23
N ALA A 100 20.26 -7.25 0.18
CA ALA A 100 19.17 -7.76 -0.67
C ALA A 100 17.81 -7.19 -0.23
N ILE A 101 17.58 -7.12 1.09
CA ILE A 101 16.35 -6.54 1.65
C ILE A 101 16.26 -5.04 1.34
N PHE A 102 17.37 -4.31 1.43
CA PHE A 102 17.42 -2.88 1.10
C PHE A 102 17.05 -2.60 -0.36
N ILE A 103 17.60 -3.39 -1.31
CA ILE A 103 17.24 -3.26 -2.74
C ILE A 103 15.75 -3.52 -2.94
N TYR A 104 15.21 -4.56 -2.30
CA TYR A 104 13.78 -4.87 -2.39
C TYR A 104 12.91 -3.69 -1.95
N PHE A 105 13.24 -3.08 -0.79
CA PHE A 105 12.54 -1.89 -0.29
C PHE A 105 12.59 -0.73 -1.29
N LEU A 106 13.75 -0.47 -1.89
CA LEU A 106 13.92 0.63 -2.84
C LEU A 106 13.05 0.41 -4.08
N VAL A 107 13.00 -0.81 -4.63
CA VAL A 107 12.16 -1.15 -5.79
C VAL A 107 10.67 -1.02 -5.44
N ALA A 108 10.24 -1.51 -4.28
CA ALA A 108 8.85 -1.41 -3.83
C ALA A 108 8.42 0.06 -3.66
N PHE A 109 9.28 0.88 -3.04
CA PHE A 109 9.06 2.30 -2.86
C PHE A 109 8.97 3.04 -4.21
N TYR A 110 9.91 2.77 -5.12
CA TYR A 110 9.92 3.37 -6.46
C TYR A 110 8.65 3.06 -7.25
N TYR A 111 8.20 1.81 -7.26
CA TYR A 111 6.97 1.43 -7.96
C TYR A 111 5.73 2.14 -7.39
N SER A 112 5.62 2.24 -6.06
CA SER A 112 4.49 2.94 -5.43
C SER A 112 4.46 4.43 -5.78
N LEU A 113 5.62 5.10 -5.76
CA LEU A 113 5.75 6.50 -6.12
C LEU A 113 5.46 6.73 -7.61
N PHE A 114 5.94 5.84 -8.48
CA PHE A 114 5.68 5.92 -9.91
C PHE A 114 4.17 5.93 -10.19
N LEU A 115 3.40 5.03 -9.55
CA LEU A 115 1.94 5.01 -9.70
C LEU A 115 1.26 6.25 -9.14
N ILE A 116 1.74 6.78 -8.01
CA ILE A 116 1.24 8.04 -7.46
C ILE A 116 1.48 9.17 -8.46
N VAL A 117 2.70 9.33 -8.97
CA VAL A 117 3.04 10.41 -9.92
C VAL A 117 2.26 10.27 -11.23
N CYS A 118 2.10 9.07 -11.77
CA CYS A 118 1.29 8.85 -12.97
C CYS A 118 -0.19 9.21 -12.74
N SER A 119 -0.74 8.93 -11.56
CA SER A 119 -2.15 9.25 -11.28
C SER A 119 -2.39 10.74 -10.98
N PHE A 120 -1.40 11.46 -10.43
CA PHE A 120 -1.42 12.93 -10.30
C PHE A 120 -1.16 13.65 -11.62
N GLY A 121 -0.33 13.08 -12.50
CA GLY A 121 0.02 13.67 -13.79
C GLY A 121 -1.16 13.66 -14.78
N GLY A 122 -1.45 14.78 -15.44
CA GLY A 122 -2.43 14.83 -16.52
C GLY A 122 -3.07 16.20 -16.70
N LYS A 123 -3.18 16.67 -17.95
CA LYS A 123 -3.82 17.96 -18.31
C LYS A 123 -5.33 17.86 -18.49
N ASN A 124 -5.87 16.69 -18.79
CA ASN A 124 -7.29 16.53 -19.06
C ASN A 124 -8.04 16.32 -17.76
N LEU A 125 -9.03 17.16 -17.46
CA LEU A 125 -9.96 16.93 -16.38
C LEU A 125 -11.04 15.97 -16.89
N ASN A 126 -10.89 14.67 -16.64
CA ASN A 126 -12.07 13.82 -16.67
C ASN A 126 -12.93 14.22 -15.48
N ASN A 127 -14.11 14.79 -15.73
CA ASN A 127 -15.11 15.04 -14.70
C ASN A 127 -15.65 13.68 -14.24
N TYR A 128 -14.96 13.06 -13.29
CA TYR A 128 -15.59 12.04 -12.48
C TYR A 128 -16.65 12.75 -11.66
N ASN A 129 -17.90 12.35 -11.81
CA ASN A 129 -19.00 12.81 -10.97
C ASN A 129 -18.82 12.15 -9.59
N ASN A 130 -17.78 12.58 -8.86
CA ASN A 130 -17.19 11.85 -7.74
C ASN A 130 -17.82 12.16 -6.38
N TRP A 131 -19.07 12.65 -6.39
CA TRP A 131 -19.95 12.63 -5.22
C TRP A 131 -20.55 11.24 -4.98
N ASN A 132 -19.82 10.16 -5.33
CA ASN A 132 -20.13 8.84 -4.85
C ASN A 132 -19.69 8.73 -3.38
N LEU A 133 -20.47 9.35 -2.49
CA LEU A 133 -20.38 9.23 -1.03
C LEU A 133 -20.23 7.75 -0.60
N GLY A 134 -20.80 6.80 -1.34
CA GLY A 134 -20.64 5.37 -1.08
C GLY A 134 -19.22 4.82 -1.30
N VAL A 135 -18.53 5.26 -2.36
CA VAL A 135 -17.16 4.83 -2.69
C VAL A 135 -16.17 5.44 -1.70
N THR A 136 -16.31 6.73 -1.40
CA THR A 136 -15.45 7.40 -0.42
C THR A 136 -15.71 6.91 1.00
N CYS A 137 -16.97 6.68 1.42
CA CYS A 137 -17.26 6.10 2.73
C CYS A 137 -16.71 4.68 2.90
N SER A 138 -16.89 3.80 1.91
CA SER A 138 -16.36 2.42 1.98
C SER A 138 -14.83 2.41 2.07
N LEU A 139 -14.14 3.26 1.30
CA LEU A 139 -12.70 3.43 1.39
C LEU A 139 -12.24 3.94 2.75
N VAL A 140 -12.92 4.94 3.33
CA VAL A 140 -12.58 5.49 4.65
C VAL A 140 -12.73 4.42 5.73
N ILE A 141 -13.81 3.63 5.69
CA ILE A 141 -14.04 2.52 6.63
C ILE A 141 -12.94 1.46 6.53
N MET A 142 -12.56 1.08 5.30
CA MET A 142 -11.52 0.08 5.09
C MET A 142 -10.13 0.60 5.50
N MET A 143 -9.84 1.88 5.26
CA MET A 143 -8.57 2.52 5.65
C MET A 143 -8.38 2.65 7.16
N PHE A 144 -9.47 2.83 7.91
CA PHE A 144 -9.41 2.87 9.36
C PHE A 144 -8.73 1.62 9.93
N ASN A 145 -9.01 0.44 9.37
CA ASN A 145 -8.40 -0.81 9.83
C ASN A 145 -6.87 -0.85 9.63
N ILE A 146 -6.33 -0.17 8.63
CA ILE A 146 -4.89 -0.19 8.33
C ILE A 146 -4.10 0.67 9.32
N PHE A 147 -4.63 1.86 9.65
CA PHE A 147 -3.95 2.83 10.52
C PHE A 147 -4.23 2.62 12.00
N TRP A 148 -5.42 2.13 12.38
CA TRP A 148 -5.74 1.96 13.79
C TRP A 148 -5.09 0.72 14.38
N LEU A 149 -4.96 -0.36 13.60
CA LEU A 149 -4.20 -1.54 14.03
C LEU A 149 -2.71 -1.22 14.24
N SER A 150 -2.12 -0.26 13.52
CA SER A 150 -0.73 0.13 13.74
C SER A 150 -0.51 0.96 15.00
N LEU A 151 -1.56 1.54 15.61
CA LEU A 151 -1.49 2.25 16.89
C LEU A 151 -1.56 1.32 18.10
N PHE A 152 -2.07 0.09 17.93
CA PHE A 152 -2.20 -0.88 19.02
C PHE A 152 -0.94 -1.75 19.23
N PHE A 153 0.02 -1.71 18.30
CA PHE A 153 1.27 -2.48 18.34
C PHE A 153 2.48 -1.56 18.39
#